data_AF-A0AA47ERN4-F1
#
_entry.id   AF-A0AA47ERN4-F1
#
_cell.length_a   1.000
_cell.length_b   1.000
_cell.length_c   1.000
_cell.angle_alpha   90.00
_cell.angle_beta   90.00
_cell.angle_gamma   90.00
#
_symmetry.space_group_name_H-M   'P 1'
#
loop_
_entity.id
_entity.type
_entity.pdbx_description
1 polymer ?
#
loop_
_entity_poly.entity_id
_entity_poly.type
_entity_poly.pdbx_seq_one_letter_code
_entity_poly.pdbx_strand_id
1 'polypeptide(L)'
;MNMATRQEPYPRLLLVEDDPISRGFLQAVLEDLPARVDCADSLSSALDRARERRHDLWLIDVNLPDGTGSELLRALRLLHPDVPALAHTADGTMTMQRSLQSDGFLEMLVKPLSSERLLQAVRRGLARGRYSVAPVGVVDIAASDWDEAAALSALNGQQHHLNALRELFLAELPGTRDAVDSALQISDEPALRNHLHRLQASCGFVGAARLAGAVRLLRGDPQSSTAQTQFHAAVAALLH
;
A
#
# COMPACT_ATOMS: atom_id res chain seq x y z
N MET A 1 -3.52 40.56 -8.98
CA MET A 1 -2.74 40.08 -7.82
C MET A 1 -3.05 38.60 -7.67
N ASN A 2 -2.24 37.72 -8.27
CA ASN A 2 -2.48 36.27 -8.21
C ASN A 2 -1.28 35.64 -7.53
N MET A 3 -1.46 35.27 -6.26
CA MET A 3 -0.40 34.67 -5.45
C MET A 3 -0.17 33.25 -5.95
N ALA A 4 0.97 33.06 -6.62
CA ALA A 4 1.53 31.76 -6.89
C ALA A 4 1.57 30.97 -5.57
N THR A 5 0.87 29.83 -5.52
CA THR A 5 0.98 28.88 -4.43
C THR A 5 2.44 28.42 -4.38
N ARG A 6 3.19 28.97 -3.42
CA ARG A 6 4.52 28.51 -3.04
C ARG A 6 4.42 27.02 -2.73
N GLN A 7 4.93 26.17 -3.62
CA GLN A 7 5.11 24.76 -3.28
C GLN A 7 6.10 24.72 -2.12
N GLU A 8 5.63 24.39 -0.91
CA GLU A 8 6.57 24.05 0.16
C GLU A 8 7.42 22.87 -0.34
N PRO A 9 8.75 22.90 -0.16
CA PRO A 9 9.66 21.92 -0.78
C PRO A 9 9.45 20.49 -0.28
N TYR A 10 8.64 20.28 0.76
CA TYR A 10 8.43 19.00 1.42
C TYR A 10 6.95 18.78 1.75
N PRO A 11 6.40 17.58 1.50
CA PRO A 11 5.05 17.22 1.91
C PRO A 11 4.86 17.34 3.42
N ARG A 12 3.62 17.62 3.84
CA ARG A 12 3.25 17.81 5.24
C ARG A 12 2.24 16.75 5.68
N LEU A 13 2.54 16.08 6.80
CA LEU A 13 1.71 15.05 7.39
C LEU A 13 1.10 15.55 8.69
N LEU A 14 -0.12 15.09 8.97
CA LEU A 14 -0.71 15.16 10.32
C LEU A 14 -0.65 13.76 10.93
N LEU A 15 0.13 13.60 12.00
CA LEU A 15 0.13 12.40 12.85
C LEU A 15 -0.78 12.65 14.06
N VAL A 16 -1.79 11.79 14.24
CA VAL A 16 -2.71 11.83 15.39
C VAL A 16 -2.55 10.55 16.19
N GLU A 17 -2.05 10.69 17.42
CA GLU A 17 -1.73 9.59 18.35
C GLU A 17 -1.65 10.18 19.77
N ASP A 18 -2.44 9.64 20.69
CA ASP A 18 -2.54 10.13 22.06
C ASP A 18 -1.48 9.52 22.98
N ASP A 19 -1.02 8.29 22.71
CA ASP A 19 0.05 7.68 23.48
C ASP A 19 1.40 8.32 23.14
N PRO A 20 2.08 8.98 24.11
CA PRO A 20 3.30 9.71 23.84
C PRO A 20 4.46 8.81 23.38
N ILE A 21 4.46 7.52 23.77
CA ILE A 21 5.51 6.56 23.39
C ILE A 21 5.32 6.15 21.92
N SER A 22 4.11 5.74 21.53
CA SER A 22 3.74 5.43 20.16
C SER A 22 3.95 6.65 19.26
N ARG A 23 3.52 7.84 19.68
CA ARG A 23 3.73 9.09 18.94
C ARG A 23 5.22 9.36 18.72
N GLY A 24 6.05 9.19 19.75
CA GLY A 24 7.49 9.37 19.67
C GLY A 24 8.15 8.38 18.70
N PHE A 25 7.73 7.11 18.74
CA PHE A 25 8.20 6.09 17.79
C PHE A 25 7.80 6.45 16.35
N LEU A 26 6.52 6.74 16.10
CA LEU A 26 6.02 7.09 14.77
C LEU A 26 6.72 8.34 14.23
N GLN A 27 6.87 9.38 15.06
CA GLN A 27 7.59 10.59 14.68
C GLN A 27 9.05 10.30 14.30
N ALA A 28 9.79 9.55 15.12
CA ALA A 28 11.18 9.20 14.86
C ALA A 28 11.35 8.43 13.54
N VAL A 29 10.43 7.52 13.24
CA VAL A 29 10.44 6.81 11.95
C VAL A 29 10.14 7.76 10.79
N LEU A 30 9.18 8.67 10.94
CA LEU A 30 8.79 9.59 9.87
C LEU A 30 9.86 10.66 9.56
N GLU A 31 10.83 10.89 10.45
CA GLU A 31 11.99 11.76 10.20
C GLU A 31 12.88 11.23 9.05
N ASP A 32 12.83 9.93 8.74
CA ASP A 32 13.51 9.34 7.58
C ASP A 32 12.88 9.76 6.23
N LEU A 33 11.75 10.47 6.25
CA LEU A 33 11.12 11.04 5.07
C LEU A 33 11.48 12.52 4.93
N PRO A 34 11.66 13.01 3.68
CA PRO A 34 11.77 14.43 3.42
C PRO A 34 10.39 15.09 3.54
N ALA A 35 9.83 15.11 4.75
CA ALA A 35 8.48 15.57 5.03
C ALA A 35 8.42 16.36 6.35
N ARG A 36 7.39 17.17 6.52
CA ARG A 36 7.07 17.85 7.78
C ARG A 36 5.98 17.09 8.49
N VAL A 37 6.18 16.75 9.76
CA VAL A 37 5.18 16.05 10.57
C VAL A 37 4.64 17.01 11.63
N ASP A 38 3.36 17.31 11.54
CA ASP A 38 2.63 17.98 12.62
C ASP A 38 1.96 16.91 13.47
N CYS A 39 2.07 17.02 14.79
CA CYS A 39 1.52 16.04 15.73
C CYS A 39 0.28 16.59 16.45
N ALA A 40 -0.67 15.71 16.70
CA ALA A 40 -1.88 15.93 17.49
C ALA A 40 -2.14 14.70 18.39
N ASP A 41 -2.81 14.90 19.52
CA ASP A 41 -3.13 13.86 20.51
C ASP A 41 -4.63 13.68 20.75
N SER A 42 -5.45 14.35 19.96
CA SER A 42 -6.90 14.44 20.17
C SER A 42 -7.60 14.90 18.89
N LEU A 43 -8.91 14.66 18.78
CA LEU A 43 -9.74 15.19 17.71
C LEU A 43 -9.64 16.71 17.67
N SER A 44 -9.75 17.36 18.83
CA SER A 44 -9.69 18.82 18.91
C SER A 44 -8.37 19.37 18.39
N SER A 45 -7.23 18.85 18.87
CA SER A 45 -5.92 19.34 18.43
C SER A 45 -5.67 19.05 16.94
N ALA A 46 -6.10 17.90 16.43
CA ALA A 46 -5.98 17.55 15.02
C ALA A 46 -6.78 18.52 14.12
N LEU A 47 -8.01 18.88 14.53
CA LEU A 47 -8.84 19.84 13.80
C LEU A 47 -8.26 21.24 13.82
N ASP A 48 -7.68 21.68 14.94
CA ASP A 48 -7.02 22.99 15.01
C ASP A 48 -5.83 23.06 14.06
N ARG A 49 -5.00 22.01 14.01
CA ARG A 49 -3.88 21.92 13.06
C ARG A 49 -4.35 21.93 11.61
N ALA A 50 -5.42 21.21 11.29
CA ALA A 50 -5.98 21.16 9.94
C ALA A 50 -6.62 22.49 9.48
N ARG A 51 -7.07 23.33 10.42
CA ARG A 51 -7.53 24.70 10.13
C ARG A 51 -6.37 25.66 9.89
N GLU A 52 -5.28 25.50 10.63
CA GLU A 52 -4.08 26.34 10.50
C GLU A 52 -3.35 26.11 9.18
N ARG A 53 -3.21 24.84 8.76
CA ARG A 53 -2.43 24.45 7.59
C ARG A 53 -3.09 23.28 6.88
N ARG A 54 -2.88 23.22 5.56
CA ARG A 54 -3.23 22.06 4.75
C ARG A 54 -2.14 20.99 4.88
N HIS A 55 -2.56 19.73 5.02
CA HIS A 55 -1.71 18.55 5.00
C HIS A 55 -1.89 17.79 3.69
N ASP A 56 -0.88 17.02 3.31
CA ASP A 56 -0.88 16.14 2.15
C ASP A 56 -1.27 14.70 2.49
N LEU A 57 -1.22 14.33 3.77
CA LEU A 57 -1.62 13.02 4.29
C LEU A 57 -1.97 13.12 5.78
N TRP A 58 -2.99 12.36 6.19
CA TRP A 58 -3.30 12.14 7.60
C TRP A 58 -2.98 10.71 8.01
N LEU A 59 -2.35 10.55 9.17
CA LEU A 59 -2.11 9.27 9.85
C LEU A 59 -2.80 9.33 11.21
N ILE A 60 -3.92 8.63 11.35
CA ILE A 60 -4.88 8.82 12.43
C ILE A 60 -5.02 7.56 13.26
N ASP A 61 -4.90 7.67 14.60
CA ASP A 61 -5.27 6.56 15.48
C ASP A 61 -6.79 6.40 15.45
N VAL A 62 -7.25 5.15 15.39
CA VAL A 62 -8.66 4.81 15.48
C VAL A 62 -9.22 5.13 16.87
N ASN A 63 -8.42 4.97 17.92
CA ASN A 63 -8.85 5.24 19.29
C ASN A 63 -8.19 6.53 19.76
N LEU A 64 -9.01 7.53 20.13
CA LEU A 64 -8.54 8.80 20.66
C LEU A 64 -9.31 9.12 21.95
N PRO A 65 -8.75 9.94 22.85
CA PRO A 65 -9.35 10.20 24.16
C PRO A 65 -10.68 10.96 24.10
N ASP A 66 -10.91 11.72 23.02
CA ASP A 66 -12.07 12.58 22.82
C ASP A 66 -12.96 12.13 21.64
N GLY A 67 -12.75 10.92 21.11
CA GLY A 67 -13.60 10.31 20.08
C GLY A 67 -12.91 9.23 19.27
N THR A 68 -13.45 8.94 18.09
CA THR A 68 -12.91 7.91 17.18
C THR A 68 -12.18 8.52 15.99
N GLY A 69 -11.25 7.76 15.43
CA GLY A 69 -10.58 8.11 14.19
C GLY A 69 -11.57 8.39 13.05
N SER A 70 -12.66 7.62 12.93
CA SER A 70 -13.70 7.83 11.90
C SER A 70 -14.50 9.13 12.09
N GLU A 71 -14.73 9.58 13.33
CA GLU A 71 -15.34 10.88 13.59
C GLU A 71 -14.43 12.03 13.21
N LEU A 72 -13.15 11.93 13.60
CA LEU A 72 -12.10 12.90 13.20
C LEU A 72 -12.03 13.01 11.69
N LEU A 73 -12.01 11.86 11.04
CA LEU A 73 -11.93 11.70 9.61
C LEU A 73 -13.06 12.45 8.89
N ARG A 74 -14.30 12.24 9.31
CA ARG A 74 -15.47 12.93 8.77
C ARG A 74 -15.37 14.43 8.95
N ALA A 75 -14.91 14.90 10.11
CA ALA A 75 -14.75 16.33 10.39
C ALA A 75 -13.64 16.96 9.54
N LEU A 76 -12.49 16.29 9.39
CA LEU A 76 -11.39 16.74 8.55
C LEU A 76 -11.78 16.82 7.07
N ARG A 77 -12.62 15.89 6.59
CA ARG A 77 -13.15 15.90 5.21
C ARG A 77 -13.96 17.15 4.87
N LEU A 78 -14.64 17.74 5.85
CA LEU A 78 -15.36 18.99 5.65
C LEU A 78 -14.42 20.18 5.37
N LEU A 79 -13.18 20.10 5.86
CA LEU A 79 -12.15 21.12 5.65
C LEU A 79 -11.32 20.84 4.39
N HIS A 80 -10.88 19.59 4.21
CA HIS A 80 -10.01 19.17 3.11
C HIS A 80 -10.49 17.82 2.54
N PRO A 81 -11.39 17.81 1.55
CA PRO A 81 -12.03 16.58 1.07
C PRO A 81 -11.08 15.61 0.35
N ASP A 82 -10.02 16.14 -0.25
CA ASP A 82 -9.11 15.36 -1.11
C ASP A 82 -7.89 14.78 -0.37
N VAL A 83 -7.74 15.08 0.92
CA VAL A 83 -6.54 14.67 1.65
C VAL A 83 -6.64 13.19 2.00
N PRO A 84 -5.69 12.35 1.56
CA PRO A 84 -5.67 10.94 1.88
C PRO A 84 -5.49 10.71 3.39
N ALA A 85 -6.07 9.63 3.90
CA ALA A 85 -5.97 9.26 5.31
C ALA A 85 -5.61 7.79 5.48
N LEU A 86 -4.67 7.51 6.38
CA LEU A 86 -4.30 6.18 6.85
C LEU A 86 -4.77 6.04 8.30
N ALA A 87 -5.34 4.90 8.63
CA ALA A 87 -5.68 4.55 10.00
C ALA A 87 -4.55 3.72 10.60
N HIS A 88 -4.24 3.90 11.88
CA HIS A 88 -3.44 2.96 12.65
C HIS A 88 -4.18 2.54 13.92
N THR A 89 -4.09 1.26 14.30
CA THR A 89 -4.92 0.67 15.38
C THR A 89 -4.32 -0.62 15.92
N ALA A 90 -4.65 -0.98 17.16
CA ALA A 90 -4.34 -2.31 17.71
C ALA A 90 -5.31 -3.41 17.24
N ASP A 91 -6.49 -3.05 16.72
CA ASP A 91 -7.50 -4.00 16.23
C ASP A 91 -7.20 -4.42 14.79
N GLY A 92 -6.73 -5.66 14.61
CA GLY A 92 -6.41 -6.27 13.31
C GLY A 92 -7.55 -7.04 12.64
N THR A 93 -8.80 -6.90 13.10
CA THR A 93 -9.90 -7.70 12.56
C THR A 93 -10.31 -7.28 11.14
N MET A 94 -10.76 -8.25 10.34
CA MET A 94 -11.33 -8.00 9.02
C MET A 94 -12.61 -7.13 9.05
N THR A 95 -13.30 -7.08 10.18
CA THR A 95 -14.47 -6.24 10.39
C THR A 95 -14.04 -4.78 10.56
N MET A 96 -13.04 -4.52 11.41
CA MET A 96 -12.44 -3.19 11.56
C MET A 96 -11.89 -2.67 10.23
N GLN A 97 -11.16 -3.50 9.49
CA GLN A 97 -10.62 -3.14 8.18
C GLN A 97 -11.71 -2.67 7.21
N ARG A 98 -12.82 -3.42 7.11
CA ARG A 98 -13.95 -3.07 6.24
C ARG A 98 -14.66 -1.80 6.68
N SER A 99 -14.80 -1.58 8.00
CA SER A 99 -15.39 -0.36 8.53
C SER A 99 -14.57 0.87 8.12
N LEU A 100 -13.26 0.85 8.39
CA LEU A 100 -12.37 1.99 8.10
C LEU A 100 -12.27 2.27 6.60
N GLN A 101 -12.25 1.22 5.76
CA GLN A 101 -12.31 1.39 4.31
C GLN A 101 -13.62 2.05 3.86
N SER A 102 -14.75 1.68 4.46
CA SER A 102 -16.06 2.28 4.15
C SER A 102 -16.14 3.75 4.60
N ASP A 103 -15.46 4.12 5.68
CA ASP A 103 -15.33 5.50 6.16
C ASP A 103 -14.40 6.36 5.27
N GLY A 104 -13.68 5.72 4.33
CA GLY A 104 -12.79 6.36 3.37
C GLY A 104 -11.34 6.48 3.83
N PHE A 105 -10.88 5.63 4.76
CA PHE A 105 -9.44 5.43 4.96
C PHE A 105 -8.85 4.66 3.77
N LEU A 106 -7.66 5.06 3.33
CA LEU A 106 -6.96 4.38 2.25
C LEU A 106 -6.42 3.01 2.68
N GLU A 107 -5.93 2.93 3.91
CA GLU A 107 -5.25 1.74 4.43
C GLU A 107 -5.37 1.71 5.96
N MET A 108 -5.48 0.50 6.52
CA MET A 108 -5.41 0.24 7.95
C MET A 108 -4.05 -0.37 8.29
N LEU A 109 -3.37 0.23 9.26
CA LEU A 109 -2.06 -0.16 9.76
C LEU A 109 -2.21 -0.77 11.16
N VAL A 110 -2.05 -2.08 11.26
CA VAL A 110 -2.23 -2.80 12.54
C VAL A 110 -0.95 -2.70 13.37
N LYS A 111 -1.08 -2.26 14.62
CA LYS A 111 -0.01 -2.21 15.62
C LYS A 111 0.31 -3.64 16.11
N PRO A 112 1.57 -3.99 16.38
CA PRO A 112 2.75 -3.13 16.31
C PRO A 112 3.22 -2.85 14.87
N LEU A 113 3.60 -1.60 14.58
CA LEU A 113 4.08 -1.19 13.27
C LEU A 113 5.60 -1.24 13.20
N SER A 114 6.13 -1.90 12.17
CA SER A 114 7.55 -1.75 11.83
C SER A 114 7.78 -0.41 11.16
N SER A 115 8.98 0.16 11.34
CA SER A 115 9.39 1.41 10.71
C SER A 115 9.20 1.38 9.20
N GLU A 116 9.59 0.27 8.58
CA GLU A 116 9.44 0.03 7.16
C GLU A 116 7.98 0.06 6.69
N ARG A 117 7.08 -0.64 7.41
CA ARG A 117 5.67 -0.72 7.05
C ARG A 117 5.02 0.66 7.08
N LEU A 118 5.37 1.47 8.09
CA LEU A 118 4.91 2.85 8.22
C LEU A 118 5.40 3.71 7.05
N LEU A 119 6.71 3.71 6.78
CA LEU A 119 7.32 4.50 5.70
C LEU A 119 6.71 4.15 4.33
N GLN A 120 6.49 2.86 4.07
CA GLN A 120 5.91 2.39 2.82
C GLN A 120 4.46 2.86 2.64
N ALA A 121 3.64 2.75 3.70
CA ALA A 121 2.25 3.19 3.68
C ALA A 121 2.14 4.71 3.46
N VAL A 122 2.98 5.47 4.15
CA VAL A 122 3.02 6.93 4.02
C VAL A 122 3.44 7.37 2.62
N ARG A 123 4.47 6.75 2.03
CA ARG A 123 4.88 7.02 0.65
C ARG A 123 3.75 6.77 -0.35
N ARG A 124 3.00 5.66 -0.20
CA ARG A 124 1.82 5.36 -1.02
C ARG A 124 0.70 6.39 -0.84
N GLY A 125 0.43 6.79 0.40
CA GLY A 125 -0.57 7.80 0.72
C GLY A 125 -0.26 9.14 0.06
N LEU A 126 0.98 9.62 0.20
CA LEU A 126 1.45 10.86 -0.41
C LEU A 126 1.42 10.82 -1.95
N ALA A 127 1.71 9.67 -2.57
CA ALA A 127 1.63 9.53 -4.02
C ALA A 127 0.20 9.69 -4.56
N ARG A 128 -0.83 9.31 -3.78
CA ARG A 128 -2.24 9.46 -4.17
C ARG A 128 -2.76 10.90 -4.04
N GLY A 129 -2.31 11.65 -3.04
CA GLY A 129 -2.74 13.05 -2.81
C GLY A 129 -2.24 14.05 -3.86
N ARG A 130 -1.22 13.69 -4.65
CA ARG A 130 -0.65 14.55 -5.72
C ARG A 130 -1.43 14.50 -7.04
N TYR A 131 -2.46 13.66 -7.14
CA TYR A 131 -3.35 13.59 -8.29
C TYR A 131 -4.69 14.26 -7.98
N SER A 132 -4.74 15.59 -8.14
CA SER A 132 -6.02 16.32 -8.22
C SER A 132 -6.65 16.05 -9.60
N VAL A 133 -7.95 15.82 -9.58
CA VAL A 133 -8.78 15.34 -10.68
C VAL A 133 -9.02 16.42 -11.73
N ALA A 134 -8.63 16.16 -12.98
CA ALA A 134 -9.20 16.75 -14.19
C ALA A 134 -9.78 15.59 -15.04
N PRO A 135 -10.82 15.83 -15.86
CA PRO A 135 -11.79 14.80 -16.22
C PRO A 135 -11.19 13.67 -17.06
N VAL A 136 -11.59 12.47 -16.67
CA VAL A 136 -11.53 11.16 -17.36
C VAL A 136 -10.94 11.22 -18.78
N GLY A 137 -9.61 11.21 -18.84
CA GLY A 137 -8.93 10.43 -19.86
C GLY A 137 -8.87 9.00 -19.34
N VAL A 138 -9.34 8.05 -20.12
CA VAL A 138 -9.16 6.62 -19.84
C VAL A 138 -7.65 6.36 -19.77
N VAL A 139 -7.07 6.44 -18.58
CA VAL A 139 -5.71 5.95 -18.35
C VAL A 139 -5.90 4.52 -17.90
N ASP A 140 -5.67 3.62 -18.86
CA ASP A 140 -5.44 2.22 -18.60
C ASP A 140 -4.35 2.13 -17.52
N ILE A 141 -4.75 1.79 -16.28
CA ILE A 141 -3.79 1.44 -15.24
C ILE A 141 -3.33 0.03 -15.62
N ALA A 142 -2.47 -0.04 -16.63
CA ALA A 142 -1.58 -1.16 -16.79
C ALA A 142 -0.83 -1.26 -15.46
N ALA A 143 -1.20 -2.24 -14.63
CA ALA A 143 -0.46 -2.58 -13.45
C ALA A 143 1.00 -2.76 -13.90
N SER A 144 1.88 -1.87 -13.44
CA SER A 144 3.32 -2.00 -13.68
C SER A 144 3.71 -3.43 -13.33
N ASP A 145 4.35 -4.13 -14.27
CA ASP A 145 4.74 -5.54 -14.12
C ASP A 145 5.57 -5.75 -12.86
N TRP A 146 6.36 -4.73 -12.51
CA TRP A 146 7.21 -4.67 -11.33
C TRP A 146 6.75 -3.59 -10.35
N ASP A 147 6.73 -3.95 -9.07
CA ASP A 147 6.69 -3.05 -7.92
C ASP A 147 8.06 -3.07 -7.24
N GLU A 148 8.95 -2.21 -7.74
CA GLU A 148 10.32 -2.09 -7.25
C GLU A 148 10.40 -1.63 -5.80
N ALA A 149 9.46 -0.79 -5.36
CA ALA A 149 9.41 -0.33 -3.99
C ALA A 149 9.07 -1.47 -3.03
N ALA A 150 8.12 -2.34 -3.37
CA ALA A 150 7.81 -3.53 -2.59
C ALA A 150 8.96 -4.54 -2.57
N ALA A 151 9.64 -4.73 -3.71
CA ALA A 151 10.75 -5.67 -3.82
C ALA A 151 11.97 -5.25 -3.00
N LEU A 152 12.35 -3.97 -3.07
CA LEU A 152 13.43 -3.42 -2.26
C LEU A 152 13.11 -3.49 -0.78
N SER A 153 11.86 -3.23 -0.41
CA SER A 153 11.37 -3.38 0.96
C SER A 153 11.56 -4.83 1.46
N ALA A 154 11.09 -5.82 0.69
CA ALA A 154 11.27 -7.24 1.03
C ALA A 154 12.74 -7.67 1.22
N LEU A 155 13.69 -6.88 0.72
CA LEU A 155 15.13 -7.14 0.77
C LEU A 155 15.91 -6.09 1.58
N ASN A 156 15.24 -5.37 2.51
CA ASN A 156 15.87 -4.37 3.37
C ASN A 156 16.66 -3.30 2.59
N GLY A 157 16.15 -2.87 1.43
CA GLY A 157 16.75 -1.86 0.57
C GLY A 157 17.94 -2.33 -0.28
N GLN A 158 18.27 -3.62 -0.28
CA GLN A 158 19.44 -4.15 -0.97
C GLN A 158 19.21 -4.31 -2.49
N GLN A 159 19.41 -3.23 -3.26
CA GLN A 159 19.22 -3.23 -4.71
C GLN A 159 20.03 -4.31 -5.44
N HIS A 160 21.27 -4.56 -5.01
CA HIS A 160 22.09 -5.58 -5.68
C HIS A 160 21.52 -6.99 -5.49
N HIS A 161 21.01 -7.32 -4.30
CA HIS A 161 20.33 -8.59 -4.04
C HIS A 161 19.01 -8.69 -4.81
N LEU A 162 18.27 -7.58 -4.96
CA LEU A 162 17.06 -7.54 -5.76
C LEU A 162 17.33 -7.89 -7.22
N ASN A 163 18.37 -7.30 -7.80
CA ASN A 163 18.75 -7.58 -9.20
C ASN A 163 19.13 -9.05 -9.38
N ALA A 164 19.94 -9.62 -8.48
CA ALA A 164 20.32 -11.03 -8.52
C ALA A 164 19.09 -11.98 -8.36
N LEU A 165 18.17 -11.65 -7.46
CA LEU A 165 16.95 -12.44 -7.26
C LEU A 165 15.99 -12.33 -8.45
N ARG A 166 15.90 -11.17 -9.11
CA ARG A 166 15.13 -10.99 -10.35
C ARG A 166 15.70 -11.84 -11.49
N GLU A 167 17.02 -11.87 -11.65
CA GLU A 167 17.66 -12.72 -12.66
C GLU A 167 17.36 -14.20 -12.43
N LEU A 168 17.52 -14.70 -11.20
CA LEU A 168 17.17 -16.07 -10.83
C LEU A 168 15.68 -16.37 -11.03
N PHE A 169 14.82 -15.43 -10.63
CA PHE A 169 13.39 -15.57 -10.79
C PHE A 169 12.97 -15.67 -12.26
N LEU A 170 13.51 -14.81 -13.13
CA LEU A 170 13.21 -14.83 -14.55
C LEU A 170 13.75 -16.09 -15.24
N ALA A 171 14.89 -16.61 -14.81
CA ALA A 171 15.44 -17.88 -15.31
C ALA A 171 14.54 -19.09 -14.96
N GLU A 172 13.94 -19.11 -13.77
CA GLU A 172 13.08 -20.22 -13.29
C GLU A 172 11.60 -20.08 -13.69
N LEU A 173 11.18 -18.89 -14.11
CA LEU A 173 9.77 -18.57 -14.40
C LEU A 173 9.16 -19.44 -15.53
N PRO A 174 9.85 -19.73 -16.65
CA PRO A 174 9.33 -20.60 -17.69
C PRO A 174 9.01 -22.02 -17.19
N GLY A 175 9.94 -22.63 -16.43
CA GLY A 175 9.74 -23.96 -15.87
C GLY A 175 8.60 -23.99 -14.84
N THR A 176 8.44 -22.91 -14.06
CA THR A 176 7.32 -22.78 -13.12
C THR A 176 5.98 -22.66 -13.83
N ARG A 177 5.90 -21.90 -14.93
CA ARG A 177 4.70 -21.81 -15.77
C ARG A 177 4.33 -23.19 -16.31
N ASP A 178 5.28 -23.91 -16.90
CA ASP A 178 5.02 -25.21 -17.50
C ASP A 178 4.53 -26.25 -16.46
N ALA A 179 5.03 -26.17 -15.22
CA ALA A 179 4.56 -27.00 -14.11
C ALA A 179 3.12 -26.66 -13.67
N VAL A 180 2.76 -25.36 -13.64
CA VAL A 180 1.38 -24.91 -13.37
C VAL A 180 0.43 -25.39 -14.47
N ASP A 181 0.83 -25.27 -15.73
CA ASP A 181 0.03 -25.69 -16.88
C ASP A 181 -0.20 -27.21 -16.88
N SER A 182 0.84 -27.97 -16.58
CA SER A 182 0.75 -29.43 -16.45
C SER A 182 -0.22 -29.82 -15.35
N ALA A 183 -0.15 -29.17 -14.17
CA ALA A 183 -1.05 -29.45 -13.05
C ALA A 183 -2.51 -29.10 -13.35
N LEU A 184 -2.77 -28.01 -14.10
CA LEU A 184 -4.10 -27.65 -14.58
C LEU A 184 -4.66 -28.69 -15.57
N GLN A 185 -3.84 -29.15 -16.52
CA GLN A 185 -4.26 -30.12 -17.54
C GLN A 185 -4.67 -31.47 -16.94
N ILE A 186 -3.92 -31.96 -15.94
CA ILE A 186 -4.20 -33.24 -15.29
C ILE A 186 -5.09 -33.09 -14.04
N SER A 187 -5.55 -31.88 -13.73
CA SER A 187 -6.37 -31.56 -12.54
C SER A 187 -5.74 -32.00 -11.21
N ASP A 188 -4.41 -31.87 -11.08
CA ASP A 188 -3.68 -32.15 -9.84
C ASP A 188 -3.71 -30.93 -8.90
N GLU A 189 -4.79 -30.82 -8.12
CA GLU A 189 -5.00 -29.69 -7.21
C GLU A 189 -3.88 -29.53 -6.15
N PRO A 190 -3.35 -30.61 -5.52
CA PRO A 190 -2.21 -30.49 -4.61
C PRO A 190 -0.96 -29.90 -5.27
N ALA A 191 -0.57 -30.40 -6.45
CA ALA A 191 0.59 -29.89 -7.17
C ALA A 191 0.39 -28.43 -7.57
N LEU A 192 -0.78 -28.11 -8.15
CA LEU A 192 -1.13 -26.75 -8.55
C LEU A 192 -1.04 -25.77 -7.38
N ARG A 193 -1.63 -26.12 -6.23
CA ARG A 193 -1.59 -25.30 -5.02
C ARG A 193 -0.16 -25.05 -4.55
N ASN A 194 0.69 -26.08 -4.56
CA ASN A 194 2.09 -25.97 -4.16
C ASN A 194 2.88 -25.07 -5.10
N HIS A 195 2.73 -25.23 -6.42
CA HIS A 195 3.39 -24.40 -7.42
C HIS A 195 2.95 -22.92 -7.29
N LEU A 196 1.64 -22.66 -7.21
CA LEU A 196 1.13 -21.30 -7.06
C LEU A 196 1.50 -20.67 -5.72
N HIS A 197 1.56 -21.44 -4.62
CA HIS A 197 2.01 -20.92 -3.33
C HIS A 197 3.47 -20.48 -3.35
N ARG A 198 4.36 -21.32 -3.91
CA ARG A 198 5.79 -20.99 -4.06
C ARG A 198 5.97 -19.77 -4.97
N LEU A 199 5.28 -19.75 -6.10
CA LEU A 199 5.35 -18.65 -7.05
C LEU A 199 4.85 -17.33 -6.42
N GLN A 200 3.77 -17.38 -5.63
CA GLN A 200 3.27 -16.22 -4.89
C GLN A 200 4.32 -15.65 -3.94
N ALA A 201 5.02 -16.51 -3.20
CA ALA A 201 6.07 -16.10 -2.28
C ALA A 201 7.25 -15.46 -3.04
N SER A 202 7.70 -16.09 -4.13
CA SER A 202 8.77 -15.54 -4.97
C SER A 202 8.43 -14.18 -5.57
N CYS A 203 7.20 -13.99 -6.07
CA CYS A 203 6.75 -12.70 -6.61
C CYS A 203 6.80 -11.58 -5.55
N GLY A 204 6.60 -11.90 -4.27
CA GLY A 204 6.71 -10.94 -3.17
C GLY A 204 8.14 -10.43 -2.98
N PHE A 205 9.16 -11.29 -3.11
CA PHE A 205 10.57 -10.90 -2.95
C PHE A 205 11.11 -10.09 -4.13
N VAL A 206 10.67 -10.38 -5.35
CA VAL A 206 11.16 -9.69 -6.57
C VAL A 206 10.25 -8.54 -7.02
N GLY A 207 9.09 -8.39 -6.37
CA GLY A 207 8.07 -7.40 -6.69
C GLY A 207 7.37 -7.63 -8.02
N ALA A 208 7.16 -8.87 -8.46
CA ALA A 208 6.41 -9.17 -9.68
C ALA A 208 4.90 -8.98 -9.43
N ALA A 209 4.46 -7.72 -9.33
CA ALA A 209 3.16 -7.34 -8.78
C ALA A 209 1.99 -7.82 -9.64
N ARG A 210 2.10 -7.70 -10.96
CA ARG A 210 1.05 -8.16 -11.89
C ARG A 210 0.89 -9.67 -11.83
N LEU A 211 1.99 -10.40 -11.79
CA LEU A 211 2.00 -11.85 -11.66
C LEU A 211 1.48 -12.29 -10.27
N ALA A 212 1.87 -11.63 -9.18
CA ALA A 212 1.32 -11.87 -7.85
C ALA A 212 -0.21 -11.62 -7.76
N GLY A 213 -0.74 -10.71 -8.57
CA GLY A 213 -2.18 -10.52 -8.75
C GLY A 213 -2.82 -11.72 -9.45
N ALA A 214 -2.27 -12.10 -10.61
CA ALA A 214 -2.77 -13.21 -11.41
C ALA A 214 -2.72 -14.56 -10.67
N VAL A 215 -1.64 -14.83 -9.92
CA VAL A 215 -1.50 -16.05 -9.10
C VAL A 215 -2.57 -16.12 -8.01
N ARG A 216 -2.90 -15.00 -7.36
CA ARG A 216 -4.00 -14.98 -6.35
C ARG A 216 -5.35 -15.29 -6.97
N LEU A 217 -5.63 -14.75 -8.15
CA LEU A 217 -6.87 -15.02 -8.88
C LEU A 217 -6.95 -16.48 -9.29
N LEU A 218 -5.87 -17.03 -9.86
CA LEU A 218 -5.81 -18.43 -10.28
C LEU A 218 -5.90 -19.41 -9.10
N ARG A 219 -5.37 -19.06 -7.93
CA ARG A 219 -5.57 -19.86 -6.70
C ARG A 219 -7.00 -19.84 -6.19
N GLY A 220 -7.71 -18.73 -6.38
CA GLY A 220 -9.10 -18.57 -5.95
C GLY A 220 -10.09 -19.30 -6.85
N ASP A 221 -9.80 -19.34 -8.15
CA ASP A 221 -10.60 -20.04 -9.15
C ASP A 221 -9.71 -20.63 -10.26
N PRO A 222 -9.17 -21.86 -10.07
CA PRO A 222 -8.29 -22.52 -11.03
C PRO A 222 -8.94 -22.81 -12.39
N GLN A 223 -10.27 -22.95 -12.43
CA GLN A 223 -11.02 -23.30 -13.64
C GLN A 223 -11.43 -22.06 -14.45
N SER A 224 -11.22 -20.86 -13.91
CA SER A 224 -11.50 -19.62 -14.61
C SER A 224 -10.56 -19.40 -15.79
N SER A 225 -11.12 -19.42 -17.00
CA SER A 225 -10.40 -19.07 -18.23
C SER A 225 -9.80 -17.67 -18.18
N THR A 226 -10.48 -16.73 -17.51
CA THR A 226 -9.98 -15.37 -17.28
C THR A 226 -8.75 -15.38 -16.37
N ALA A 227 -8.78 -16.15 -15.26
CA ALA A 227 -7.65 -16.22 -14.33
C ALA A 227 -6.43 -16.88 -14.97
N GLN A 228 -6.63 -17.94 -15.75
CA GLN A 228 -5.56 -18.59 -16.53
C GLN A 228 -4.97 -17.63 -17.57
N THR A 229 -5.81 -16.94 -18.34
CA THR A 229 -5.36 -15.95 -19.35
C THR A 229 -4.54 -14.83 -18.71
N GLN A 230 -5.00 -14.30 -17.57
CA GLN A 230 -4.27 -13.26 -16.85
C GLN A 230 -2.93 -13.76 -16.29
N PHE A 231 -2.86 -15.01 -15.84
CA PHE A 231 -1.62 -15.65 -15.43
C PHE A 231 -0.62 -15.72 -16.59
N HIS A 232 -1.02 -16.26 -17.73
CA HIS A 232 -0.15 -16.35 -18.91
C HIS A 232 0.30 -14.97 -19.42
N ALA A 233 -0.61 -14.00 -19.46
CA ALA A 233 -0.29 -12.63 -19.88
C ALA A 233 0.67 -11.92 -18.92
N ALA A 234 0.57 -12.19 -17.61
CA ALA A 234 1.51 -11.67 -16.62
C ALA A 234 2.89 -12.34 -16.73
N VAL A 235 2.95 -13.66 -16.95
CA VAL A 235 4.22 -14.36 -17.19
C VAL A 235 4.89 -13.87 -18.47
N ALA A 236 4.14 -13.73 -19.57
CA ALA A 236 4.69 -13.32 -20.87
C ALA A 236 5.35 -11.95 -20.81
N ALA A 237 4.75 -10.97 -20.13
CA ALA A 237 5.33 -9.62 -20.07
C ALA A 237 6.56 -9.49 -19.16
N LEU A 238 6.83 -10.47 -18.30
CA LEU A 238 8.07 -10.50 -17.52
C LEU A 238 9.24 -11.10 -18.30
N LEU A 239 8.95 -11.83 -19.38
CA LEU A 239 9.94 -12.53 -20.22
C LEU A 239 10.26 -11.78 -21.53
N HIS A 240 9.70 -10.58 -21.72
CA HIS A 240 9.90 -9.70 -22.88
C HIS A 240 10.52 -8.38 -22.43
#